data_AF-A0A926S9L0-F1
#
_entry.id   AF-A0A926S9L0-F1
#
_cell.length_a   1.000
_cell.length_b   1.000
_cell.length_c   1.000
_cell.angle_alpha   90.00
_cell.angle_beta   90.00
_cell.angle_gamma   90.00
#
_symmetry.space_group_name_H-M   'P 1'
#
loop_
_entity.id
_entity.type
_entity.pdbx_description
1 polymer ?
#
loop_
_entity_poly.entity_id
_entity_poly.type
_entity_poly.pdbx_seq_one_letter_code
_entity_poly.pdbx_strand_id
1 'polypeptide(L)'
;MEPIPLPSYVHYELLLQLLERQTSFAVNQKPAVREQVHQLISTLRKALAQQRQLEQTCIRANLPIEYRWSLNSASFEPEHSPDVLPLAHKPEVGN
;
A
#
# COMPACT_ATOMS: atom_id res chain seq x y z
N MET A 1 5.87 10.13 -19.01
CA MET A 1 5.27 10.80 -17.84
C MET A 1 5.50 9.92 -16.64
N GLU A 2 5.85 10.51 -15.50
CA GLU A 2 5.95 9.74 -14.26
C GLU A 2 4.57 9.20 -13.87
N PRO A 3 4.50 7.96 -13.35
CA PRO A 3 3.22 7.38 -12.95
C PRO A 3 2.61 8.14 -11.78
N ILE A 4 1.29 8.25 -11.78
CA ILE A 4 0.54 8.89 -10.69
C ILE A 4 0.58 7.94 -9.49
N PRO A 5 1.17 8.36 -8.35
CA PRO A 5 1.22 7.53 -7.16
C PRO A 5 -0.15 7.49 -6.50
N LEU A 6 -0.72 6.29 -6.36
CA LEU A 6 -1.96 6.06 -5.62
C LEU A 6 -1.71 5.12 -4.43
N PRO A 7 -2.42 5.30 -3.31
CA PRO A 7 -2.28 4.40 -2.18
C PRO A 7 -2.76 2.99 -2.53
N SER A 8 -2.01 1.98 -2.14
CA SER A 8 -2.46 0.59 -2.27
C SER A 8 -3.71 0.34 -1.44
N TYR A 9 -4.63 -0.49 -1.95
CA TYR A 9 -5.90 -0.82 -1.29
C TYR A 9 -5.74 -1.45 0.09
N VAL A 10 -4.61 -2.13 0.32
CA VAL A 10 -4.28 -2.78 1.60
C VAL A 10 -4.39 -1.82 2.79
N HIS A 11 -4.14 -0.52 2.60
CA HIS A 11 -4.31 0.49 3.65
C HIS A 11 -5.75 0.59 4.14
N TYR A 12 -6.70 0.67 3.20
CA TYR A 12 -8.12 0.77 3.54
C TYR A 12 -8.62 -0.53 4.15
N GLU A 13 -8.19 -1.67 3.60
CA GLU A 13 -8.59 -2.98 4.11
C GLU A 13 -8.10 -3.22 5.53
N LEU A 14 -6.83 -2.92 5.82
CA LEU A 14 -6.26 -3.06 7.16
C LEU A 14 -6.98 -2.15 8.17
N LEU A 15 -7.21 -0.89 7.81
CA LEU A 15 -7.94 0.06 8.67
C LEU A 15 -9.38 -0.40 8.92
N LEU A 16 -10.08 -0.83 7.88
CA LEU A 16 -11.45 -1.35 7.99
C LEU A 16 -11.49 -2.59 8.88
N GLN A 17 -10.60 -3.57 8.67
CA GLN A 17 -10.54 -4.78 9.49
C GLN A 17 -10.25 -4.47 10.96
N LEU A 18 -9.34 -3.53 11.25
CA LEU A 18 -9.05 -3.09 12.61
C LEU A 18 -10.29 -2.48 13.27
N LEU A 19 -10.96 -1.57 12.56
CA LEU A 19 -12.14 -0.88 13.08
C LEU A 19 -13.33 -1.83 13.30
N GLU A 20 -13.58 -2.74 12.36
CA GLU A 20 -14.70 -3.68 12.40
C GLU A 20 -14.48 -4.80 13.43
N ARG A 21 -13.27 -5.38 13.48
CA ARG A 21 -13.00 -6.59 14.27
C ARG A 21 -12.49 -6.29 15.68
N GLN A 22 -11.78 -5.18 15.88
CA GLN A 22 -11.16 -4.86 17.17
C GLN A 22 -11.83 -3.65 17.81
N THR A 23 -11.88 -2.50 17.12
CA THR A 23 -12.37 -1.26 17.72
C THR A 23 -13.87 -1.34 18.03
N SER A 24 -14.68 -1.79 17.08
CA SER A 24 -16.14 -1.93 17.26
C SER A 24 -16.48 -2.87 18.42
N PHE A 25 -15.71 -3.94 18.59
CA PHE A 25 -15.85 -4.86 19.71
C PHE A 25 -15.48 -4.20 21.04
N ALA A 26 -14.33 -3.51 21.10
CA ALA A 26 -13.84 -2.84 22.31
C ALA A 26 -14.77 -1.71 22.80
N VAL A 27 -15.48 -1.03 21.89
CA VAL A 27 -16.35 0.11 22.23
C VAL A 27 -17.83 -0.27 22.39
N ASN A 28 -18.16 -1.57 22.39
CA ASN A 28 -19.55 -2.02 22.37
C ASN A 28 -20.41 -1.47 23.53
N GLN A 29 -19.82 -1.26 24.71
CA GLN A 29 -20.51 -0.71 25.88
C GLN A 29 -20.61 0.84 25.89
N LYS A 30 -20.03 1.52 24.88
CA LYS A 30 -19.99 2.98 24.78
C LYS A 30 -20.71 3.43 23.49
N PRO A 31 -22.04 3.62 23.52
CA PRO A 31 -22.84 3.84 22.30
C PRO A 31 -22.38 5.05 21.48
N ALA A 32 -22.04 6.16 22.13
CA ALA A 32 -21.53 7.37 21.46
C ALA A 32 -20.21 7.11 20.70
N VAL A 33 -19.30 6.29 21.26
CA VAL A 33 -18.03 5.95 20.59
C VAL A 33 -18.28 4.94 19.46
N ARG A 34 -19.20 3.99 19.67
CA ARG A 34 -19.60 3.04 18.62
C ARG A 34 -20.16 3.74 17.38
N GLU A 35 -20.97 4.76 17.55
CA GLU A 35 -21.47 5.58 16.44
C GLU A 35 -20.34 6.28 15.68
N GLN A 36 -19.34 6.84 16.40
CA GLN A 36 -18.17 7.43 15.77
C GLN A 36 -17.36 6.40 14.96
N VAL A 37 -17.20 5.17 15.48
CA VAL A 37 -16.52 4.07 14.76
C VAL A 37 -17.29 3.69 13.49
N HIS A 38 -18.61 3.57 13.56
CA HIS A 38 -19.44 3.30 12.37
C HIS A 38 -19.33 4.42 11.32
N GLN A 39 -19.32 5.68 11.76
CA GLN A 39 -19.16 6.82 10.86
C GLN A 39 -17.76 6.82 10.20
N LEU A 40 -16.73 6.45 10.94
CA LEU A 40 -15.38 6.30 10.42
C LEU A 40 -15.29 5.19 9.37
N ILE A 41 -15.86 4.01 9.65
CA ILE A 41 -15.96 2.90 8.69
C ILE A 41 -16.67 3.35 7.41
N SER A 42 -17.81 4.04 7.55
CA SER A 42 -18.59 4.56 6.41
C SER A 42 -17.75 5.53 5.56
N THR A 43 -17.01 6.43 6.21
CA THR A 43 -16.12 7.38 5.54
C THR A 43 -14.99 6.67 4.78
N LEU A 44 -14.35 5.67 5.38
CA LEU A 44 -13.28 4.92 4.72
C LEU A 44 -13.76 4.14 3.50
N ARG A 45 -14.95 3.53 3.56
CA ARG A 45 -15.55 2.85 2.41
C ARG A 45 -15.87 3.82 1.28
N LYS A 46 -16.33 5.03 1.60
CA LYS A 46 -16.55 6.10 0.60
C LYS A 46 -15.24 6.57 -0.01
N ALA A 47 -14.20 6.75 0.79
CA ALA A 47 -12.87 7.12 0.29
C ALA A 47 -12.30 6.05 -0.67
N LEU A 48 -12.46 4.77 -0.34
CA LEU A 48 -12.07 3.67 -1.23
C LEU A 48 -12.84 3.70 -2.57
N ALA A 49 -14.15 3.97 -2.53
CA ALA A 49 -14.95 4.11 -3.74
C ALA A 49 -14.50 5.32 -4.60
N GLN A 50 -14.17 6.44 -3.95
CA GLN A 50 -13.62 7.62 -4.62
C GLN A 50 -12.26 7.35 -5.26
N GLN A 51 -11.38 6.61 -4.60
CA GLN A 51 -10.11 6.20 -5.17
C GLN A 51 -10.31 5.35 -6.44
N ARG A 52 -11.23 4.38 -6.41
CA ARG A 52 -11.56 3.58 -7.60
C ARG A 52 -12.05 4.44 -8.77
N GLN A 53 -12.86 5.47 -8.48
CA GLN A 53 -13.31 6.42 -9.49
C GLN A 53 -12.14 7.26 -10.06
N LEU A 54 -11.20 7.66 -9.21
CA LEU A 54 -9.98 8.35 -9.62
C LEU A 54 -9.13 7.46 -10.55
N GLU A 55 -8.91 6.20 -10.17
CA GLU A 55 -8.18 5.22 -10.98
C GLU A 55 -8.83 5.03 -12.36
N GLN A 56 -10.15 4.90 -12.41
CA GLN A 56 -10.88 4.81 -13.68
C GLN A 56 -10.68 6.06 -14.53
N THR A 57 -10.64 7.24 -13.93
CA THR A 57 -10.36 8.50 -14.62
C THR A 57 -8.94 8.50 -15.21
N CYS A 58 -7.95 8.09 -14.44
CA CYS A 58 -6.56 7.97 -14.89
C CYS A 58 -6.42 6.96 -16.04
N ILE A 59 -7.04 5.78 -15.92
CA ILE A 59 -7.04 4.74 -16.96
C ILE A 59 -7.66 5.28 -18.26
N ARG A 60 -8.81 5.96 -18.17
CA ARG A 60 -9.48 6.58 -19.35
C ARG A 60 -8.64 7.67 -20.01
N ALA A 61 -7.82 8.37 -19.22
CA ALA A 61 -6.91 9.40 -19.69
C ALA A 61 -5.54 8.85 -20.15
N ASN A 62 -5.35 7.52 -20.19
CA ASN A 62 -4.06 6.88 -20.47
C ASN A 62 -2.92 7.36 -19.54
N LEU A 63 -3.25 7.69 -18.30
CA LEU A 63 -2.28 8.08 -17.28
C LEU A 63 -1.80 6.83 -16.53
N PRO A 64 -0.48 6.54 -16.51
CA PRO A 64 0.04 5.40 -15.78
C PRO A 64 -0.14 5.59 -14.27
N ILE A 65 -0.51 4.52 -13.57
CA ILE A 65 -0.73 4.49 -12.12
C ILE A 65 0.34 3.61 -11.47
N GLU A 66 0.87 4.07 -10.33
CA GLU A 66 1.76 3.28 -9.47
C GLU A 66 1.12 3.16 -8.07
N TYR A 67 0.89 1.93 -7.61
CA TYR A 67 0.38 1.69 -6.26
C TYR A 67 1.51 1.70 -5.24
N ARG A 68 1.40 2.55 -4.22
CA ARG A 68 2.38 2.67 -3.13
C ARG A 68 1.80 2.19 -1.81
N TRP A 69 2.58 1.39 -1.07
CA TRP A 69 2.26 0.89 0.28
C TRP A 69 2.91 1.72 1.40
N SER A 70 3.83 2.61 1.06
CA SER A 70 4.43 3.58 1.97
C SER A 70 4.93 4.78 1.17
N LEU A 71 5.16 5.90 1.85
CA LEU A 71 5.79 7.08 1.26
C LEU A 71 7.32 6.93 1.13
N ASN A 72 7.88 5.92 1.80
CA ASN A 72 9.29 5.57 1.74
C ASN A 72 9.52 4.64 0.55
N SER A 73 9.23 5.11 -0.66
CA SER A 73 9.77 4.45 -1.85
C SER A 73 11.25 4.74 -1.84
N ALA A 74 12.08 3.76 -1.44
CA ALA A 74 13.48 3.75 -1.82
C ALA A 74 13.49 4.00 -3.32
N SER A 75 14.01 5.15 -3.72
CA SER A 75 14.33 5.44 -5.11
C SER A 75 15.24 4.32 -5.57
N PHE A 76 14.69 3.29 -6.22
CA PHE A 76 15.43 2.47 -7.13
C PHE A 76 15.72 3.37 -8.33
N GLU A 77 16.63 4.33 -8.13
CA GLU A 77 17.46 4.73 -9.24
C GLU A 77 18.10 3.43 -9.73
N PRO A 78 17.97 3.07 -11.01
CA PRO A 78 18.80 2.04 -11.59
C PRO A 78 20.21 2.63 -11.66
N GLU A 79 20.86 2.72 -10.50
CA GLU A 79 22.29 2.97 -10.39
C GLU A 79 22.94 1.85 -11.17
N HIS A 80 23.48 2.27 -12.31
CA HIS A 80 24.21 1.49 -13.28
C HIS A 80 25.53 1.05 -12.61
N SER A 81 25.48 0.18 -11.60
CA SER A 81 26.68 -0.39 -10.99
C SER A 81 27.06 -1.67 -11.74
N PRO A 82 28.18 -1.69 -12.50
CA PRO A 82 28.73 -2.91 -13.04
C PRO A 82 29.51 -3.59 -11.91
N ASP A 83 28.82 -4.06 -10.88
CA ASP A 83 29.50 -4.81 -9.82
C ASP A 83 29.61 -6.27 -10.24
N VAL A 84 30.68 -6.50 -10.99
CA VAL A 84 31.26 -7.80 -11.30
C VAL A 84 31.46 -8.55 -9.98
N LEU A 85 30.61 -9.55 -9.71
CA LEU A 85 30.89 -10.51 -8.65
C LEU A 85 32.22 -11.23 -8.98
N PRO A 86 33.28 -11.11 -8.17
CA PRO A 86 34.46 -11.93 -8.35
C PRO A 86 34.07 -13.36 -7.96
N LEU A 87 34.01 -14.27 -8.94
CA LEU A 87 33.86 -15.69 -8.66
C LEU A 87 35.02 -16.12 -7.76
N ALA A 88 34.67 -16.50 -6.52
CA ALA A 88 35.59 -17.04 -5.55
C ALA A 88 36.37 -18.22 -6.15
N HIS A 89 37.69 -18.12 -6.05
CA HIS A 89 38.68 -19.11 -6.43
C HIS A 89 38.32 -20.48 -5.83
N LYS A 90 38.14 -21.50 -6.68
CA LYS A 90 37.96 -22.89 -6.27
C LYS A 90 39.29 -23.41 -5.69
N PRO A 91 39.32 -24.09 -4.53
CA PRO A 91 40.55 -24.72 -4.06
C PRO A 91 40.79 -26.00 -4.88
N GLU A 92 42.00 -26.12 -5.43
CA GLU A 92 42.52 -27.34 -6.04
C GLU A 92 42.68 -28.41 -4.95
N VAL A 93 41.94 -29.51 -5.09
CA VAL A 93 42.19 -30.74 -4.32
C VAL A 93 43.06 -31.62 -5.19
N GLY A 94 44.33 -31.74 -4.81
CA GLY A 94 45.25 -32.68 -5.41
C GLY A 94 44.93 -34.11 -5.01
N ASN A 95 45.04 -35.01 -5.97
CA ASN A 95 45.44 -36.40 -5.78
C ASN A 95 46.03 -36.94 -7.07
#